data_AF-A0A0K8MXS4-F1
#
_entry.id   AF-A0A0K8MXS4-F1
#
_cell.length_a   1.000
_cell.length_b   1.000
_cell.length_c   1.000
_cell.angle_alpha   90.00
_cell.angle_beta   90.00
_cell.angle_gamma   90.00
#
_symmetry.space_group_name_H-M   'P 1'
#
loop_
_entity.id
_entity.type
_entity.pdbx_description
1 polymer ?
#
loop_
_entity_poly.entity_id
_entity_poly.type
_entity_poly.pdbx_seq_one_letter_code
_entity_poly.pdbx_strand_id
1 'polypeptide(L)'
;MSSTVNKRIIKIFPRISIDKGLAFGLIVITLFLLIAILFPLFKILGTAISKDAIPYYQHFFKSPVYLGIIWNTVKLGLVVGLLGTAVGFLFAYVQVRTDVPCKRFIHLMALMPIISPPFAVATAAIELFGRSGLITYNLLGIRYNIYGFTGLTGVLVLSLFTVAYMNFQGMLRALDPSLDEAATNMGATKWDVFRTVTIPMLIPGIASSFLLLFVEAIADLANPLVLGGDFTVLASRVYIAIAGEYDIFAGAVLSFVLLVPSLTVFVLQRYWVNRKSVVSVTGKPSGRMMVVTNPFVRWGLFSLVMFFSGLILLIYGTIFVGAFTKLFGINYTFTLEHFKYVIFGLGSQAILDTSKMALIATPIAGLLGMLIAWLVVRKRFPGRGWLDFISMLGIAVPGTVLGIGYLLAFNHSVTLQSKILLPPLAGGTAMAGGIIALILAYIVRSVPAGVRSGISSLQQIDPSIEEASISLGANNATTFLKVTLPLIRPAFLTGLVYSFARSMTSLSAVIFLTTPEAKVMTSQILNEVDAGRFGNAFAYCDILILIVLTVIGILYLVVGKAGGVGQDLRVSS
;
A
#
# COMPACT_ATOMS: atom_id res chain seq x y z
N MET A 1 33.29 19.33 -16.21
CA MET A 1 31.87 19.43 -15.76
C MET A 1 31.67 19.53 -14.23
N SER A 2 32.71 19.69 -13.41
CA SER A 2 32.60 19.74 -11.94
C SER A 2 32.47 21.17 -11.34
N SER A 3 33.00 22.20 -12.01
CA SER A 3 33.03 23.57 -11.44
C SER A 3 31.73 24.38 -11.58
N THR A 4 30.87 24.06 -12.57
CA THR A 4 29.60 24.76 -12.82
C THR A 4 28.46 24.30 -11.91
N VAL A 5 28.51 23.07 -11.40
CA VAL A 5 27.53 22.54 -10.44
C VAL A 5 27.71 23.19 -9.06
N ASN A 6 28.97 23.31 -8.59
CA ASN A 6 29.27 23.95 -7.30
C ASN A 6 28.87 25.43 -7.27
N LYS A 7 29.08 26.20 -8.34
CA LYS A 7 28.69 27.63 -8.38
C LYS A 7 27.16 27.86 -8.35
N ARG A 8 26.34 26.92 -8.82
CA ARG A 8 24.86 27.01 -8.71
C ARG A 8 24.35 26.64 -7.31
N ILE A 9 25.00 25.71 -6.62
CA ILE A 9 24.64 25.29 -5.25
C ILE A 9 24.92 26.42 -4.26
N ILE A 10 26.05 27.13 -4.42
CA ILE A 10 26.47 28.24 -3.53
C ILE A 10 25.50 29.44 -3.59
N LYS A 11 24.81 29.68 -4.71
CA LYS A 11 23.82 30.78 -4.85
C LYS A 11 22.43 30.46 -4.28
N ILE A 12 22.13 29.21 -3.92
CA ILE A 12 20.79 28.79 -3.43
C ILE A 12 20.69 28.90 -1.90
N PHE A 13 21.77 28.62 -1.18
CA PHE A 13 21.81 28.68 0.29
C PHE A 13 21.37 30.04 0.88
N PRO A 14 21.76 31.20 0.32
CA PRO A 14 21.32 32.49 0.85
C PRO A 14 19.82 32.73 0.69
N ARG A 15 19.14 32.12 -0.31
CA ARG A 15 17.69 32.27 -0.52
C ARG A 15 16.86 31.41 0.44
N ILE A 16 17.41 30.27 0.88
CA ILE A 16 16.76 29.37 1.84
C ILE A 16 16.82 29.96 3.25
N SER A 17 17.91 30.65 3.62
CA SER A 17 18.04 31.31 4.93
C SER A 17 17.18 32.58 5.07
N ILE A 18 16.75 33.20 3.96
CA ILE A 18 15.88 34.38 3.97
C ILE A 18 14.40 34.01 4.20
N ASP A 19 13.94 32.85 3.69
CA ASP A 19 12.57 32.38 3.93
C ASP A 19 12.51 31.42 5.12
N LYS A 20 12.17 31.98 6.30
CA LYS A 20 12.02 31.24 7.56
C LYS A 20 11.00 30.08 7.46
N GLY A 21 9.94 30.22 6.66
CA GLY A 21 8.91 29.19 6.51
C GLY A 21 9.41 27.99 5.72
N LEU A 22 10.15 28.23 4.64
CA LEU A 22 10.77 27.18 3.83
C LEU A 22 11.89 26.46 4.61
N ALA A 23 12.71 27.20 5.35
CA ALA A 23 13.74 26.61 6.22
C ALA A 23 13.13 25.71 7.30
N PHE A 24 12.08 26.18 7.98
CA PHE A 24 11.36 25.39 8.98
C PHE A 24 10.77 24.11 8.38
N GLY A 25 10.08 24.19 7.23
CA GLY A 25 9.52 23.02 6.56
C GLY A 25 10.57 21.98 6.15
N LEU A 26 11.72 22.44 5.66
CA LEU A 26 12.86 21.56 5.34
C LEU A 26 13.42 20.87 6.58
N ILE A 27 13.58 21.59 7.70
CA ILE A 27 14.06 21.02 8.97
C ILE A 27 13.09 19.96 9.48
N VAL A 28 11.80 20.27 9.53
CA VAL A 28 10.77 19.33 10.01
C VAL A 28 10.75 18.06 9.17
N ILE A 29 10.76 18.17 7.84
CA ILE A 29 10.77 17.00 6.95
C ILE A 29 12.07 16.23 7.10
N THR A 30 13.22 16.90 7.16
CA THR A 30 14.51 16.23 7.29
C THR A 30 14.59 15.45 8.61
N LEU A 31 14.15 16.05 9.72
CA LEU A 31 14.06 15.37 11.02
C LEU A 31 13.11 14.18 10.98
N PHE A 32 11.93 14.34 10.35
CA PHE A 32 10.99 13.24 10.16
C PHE A 32 11.63 12.08 9.36
N LEU A 33 12.26 12.36 8.22
CA LEU A 33 12.90 11.33 7.40
C LEU A 33 14.06 10.65 8.13
N LEU A 34 14.86 11.39 8.89
CA LEU A 34 15.96 10.85 9.68
C LEU A 34 15.46 9.95 10.83
N ILE A 35 14.51 10.43 11.62
CA ILE A 35 14.05 9.76 12.84
C ILE A 35 13.08 8.63 12.52
N ALA A 36 12.10 8.87 11.65
CA ALA A 36 11.04 7.91 11.40
C ALA A 36 11.44 6.85 10.36
N ILE A 37 12.26 7.18 9.36
CA ILE A 37 12.60 6.24 8.28
C ILE A 37 14.02 5.71 8.44
N LEU A 38 15.01 6.61 8.42
CA LEU A 38 16.40 6.19 8.33
C LEU A 38 16.93 5.57 9.63
N PHE A 39 16.54 6.08 10.80
CA PHE A 39 17.03 5.55 12.08
C PHE A 39 16.63 4.07 12.32
N PRO A 40 15.36 3.66 12.17
CA PRO A 40 14.98 2.23 12.20
C PRO A 40 15.75 1.37 11.20
N LEU A 41 15.92 1.87 9.98
CA LEU A 41 16.69 1.17 8.94
C LEU A 41 18.16 1.02 9.32
N PHE A 42 18.80 2.06 9.85
CA PHE A 42 20.17 1.98 10.31
C PHE A 42 20.34 1.01 11.48
N LYS A 43 19.35 0.92 12.38
CA LYS A 43 19.37 -0.02 13.50
C LYS A 43 19.34 -1.47 13.02
N ILE A 44 18.40 -1.82 12.15
CA ILE A 44 18.33 -3.19 11.62
C ILE A 44 19.53 -3.54 10.74
N LEU A 45 19.98 -2.61 9.90
CA LEU A 45 21.18 -2.80 9.09
C LEU A 45 22.43 -2.97 9.97
N GLY A 46 22.57 -2.16 11.02
CA GLY A 46 23.66 -2.25 11.98
C GLY A 46 23.72 -3.61 12.69
N THR A 47 22.56 -4.15 13.08
CA THR A 47 22.45 -5.50 13.64
C THR A 47 22.77 -6.57 12.59
N ALA A 48 22.28 -6.41 11.36
CA ALA A 48 22.49 -7.38 10.29
C ALA A 48 23.94 -7.44 9.78
N ILE A 49 24.76 -6.41 9.99
CA ILE A 49 26.19 -6.40 9.60
C ILE A 49 27.13 -6.59 10.79
N SER A 50 26.60 -6.85 11.99
CA SER A 50 27.42 -7.05 13.18
C SER A 50 28.24 -8.35 13.06
N LYS A 51 29.31 -8.47 13.86
CA LYS A 51 30.11 -9.70 13.91
C LYS A 51 29.27 -10.91 14.33
N ASP A 52 28.30 -10.69 15.22
CA ASP A 52 27.38 -11.72 15.72
C ASP A 52 26.39 -12.21 14.66
N ALA A 53 26.18 -11.44 13.58
CA ALA A 53 25.34 -11.83 12.45
C ALA A 53 26.05 -12.76 11.44
N ILE A 54 27.38 -12.82 11.45
CA ILE A 54 28.18 -13.58 10.47
C ILE A 54 27.82 -15.09 10.48
N PRO A 55 27.71 -15.78 11.63
CA PRO A 55 27.34 -17.19 11.67
C PRO A 55 25.97 -17.47 11.01
N TYR A 56 25.03 -16.53 11.16
CA TYR A 56 23.69 -16.65 10.57
C TYR A 56 23.74 -16.60 9.05
N TYR A 57 24.56 -15.73 8.44
CA TYR A 57 24.76 -15.75 6.97
C TYR A 57 25.37 -17.06 6.49
N GLN A 58 26.37 -17.58 7.21
CA GLN A 58 27.00 -18.85 6.84
C GLN A 58 26.01 -20.01 6.87
N HIS A 59 25.18 -20.07 7.92
CA HIS A 59 24.12 -21.07 8.03
C HIS A 59 23.05 -20.88 6.94
N PHE A 60 22.63 -19.63 6.72
CA PHE A 60 21.59 -19.27 5.76
C PHE A 60 21.94 -19.64 4.31
N PHE A 61 23.18 -19.37 3.86
CA PHE A 61 23.61 -19.69 2.49
C PHE A 61 24.02 -21.15 2.29
N LYS A 62 24.25 -21.92 3.36
CA LYS A 62 24.57 -23.36 3.28
C LYS A 62 23.36 -24.26 3.47
N SER A 63 22.34 -23.80 4.18
CA SER A 63 21.17 -24.61 4.50
C SER A 63 20.22 -24.71 3.30
N PRO A 64 19.88 -25.92 2.84
CA PRO A 64 18.93 -26.10 1.74
C PRO A 64 17.53 -25.58 2.08
N VAL A 65 17.18 -25.56 3.37
CA VAL A 65 15.90 -25.02 3.84
C VAL A 65 15.83 -23.51 3.60
N TYR A 66 16.86 -22.76 4.02
CA TYR A 66 16.88 -21.30 3.85
C TYR A 66 16.99 -20.88 2.38
N LEU A 67 17.76 -21.60 1.57
CA LEU A 67 17.78 -21.40 0.12
C LEU A 67 16.39 -21.66 -0.50
N GLY A 68 15.69 -22.70 -0.03
CA GLY A 68 14.30 -22.96 -0.39
C GLY A 68 13.37 -21.79 -0.06
N ILE A 69 13.51 -21.16 1.10
CA ILE A 69 12.70 -20.00 1.52
C ILE A 69 12.95 -18.77 0.60
N ILE A 70 14.20 -18.52 0.20
CA ILE A 70 14.52 -17.45 -0.77
C ILE A 70 13.83 -17.73 -2.10
N TRP A 71 13.98 -18.96 -2.60
CA TRP A 71 13.38 -19.35 -3.87
C TRP A 71 11.85 -19.28 -3.83
N ASN A 72 11.23 -19.75 -2.74
CA ASN A 72 9.80 -19.63 -2.50
C ASN A 72 9.34 -18.16 -2.56
N THR A 73 10.10 -17.27 -1.92
CA THR A 73 9.79 -15.83 -1.91
C THR A 73 9.86 -15.24 -3.32
N VAL A 74 10.93 -15.49 -4.06
CA VAL A 74 11.09 -14.98 -5.44
C VAL A 74 10.04 -15.59 -6.37
N LYS A 75 9.82 -16.91 -6.29
CA LYS A 75 8.80 -17.63 -7.07
C LYS A 75 7.40 -17.06 -6.81
N LEU A 76 7.04 -16.83 -5.55
CA LEU A 76 5.76 -16.21 -5.17
C LEU A 76 5.65 -14.80 -5.75
N GLY A 77 6.68 -13.97 -5.57
CA GLY A 77 6.71 -12.61 -6.10
C GLY A 77 6.53 -12.56 -7.61
N LEU A 78 7.22 -13.42 -8.36
CA LEU A 78 7.15 -13.46 -9.82
C LEU A 78 5.76 -13.87 -10.30
N VAL A 79 5.19 -14.93 -9.73
CA VAL A 79 3.89 -15.45 -10.16
C VAL A 79 2.75 -14.51 -9.76
N VAL A 80 2.74 -14.00 -8.53
CA VAL A 80 1.75 -13.01 -8.08
C VAL A 80 1.89 -11.70 -8.87
N GLY A 81 3.12 -11.23 -9.08
CA GLY A 81 3.41 -10.04 -9.89
C GLY A 81 2.84 -10.16 -11.30
N LEU A 82 3.06 -11.30 -11.95
CA LEU A 82 2.56 -11.55 -13.32
C LEU A 82 1.03 -11.67 -13.36
N LEU A 83 0.46 -12.56 -12.55
CA LEU A 83 -0.97 -12.84 -12.57
C LEU A 83 -1.80 -11.66 -12.06
N GLY A 84 -1.36 -11.01 -10.98
CA GLY A 84 -2.03 -9.82 -10.46
C GLY A 84 -1.97 -8.64 -11.42
N THR A 85 -0.87 -8.46 -12.16
CA THR A 85 -0.78 -7.45 -13.22
C THR A 85 -1.73 -7.78 -14.36
N ALA A 86 -1.84 -9.04 -14.77
CA ALA A 86 -2.76 -9.48 -15.81
C ALA A 86 -4.23 -9.26 -15.41
N VAL A 87 -4.61 -9.64 -14.19
CA VAL A 87 -5.98 -9.43 -13.66
C VAL A 87 -6.27 -7.93 -13.50
N GLY A 88 -5.33 -7.15 -12.97
CA GLY A 88 -5.47 -5.69 -12.85
C GLY A 88 -5.62 -5.00 -14.21
N PHE A 89 -4.84 -5.41 -15.21
CA PHE A 89 -4.96 -4.93 -16.59
C PHE A 89 -6.31 -5.29 -17.19
N LEU A 90 -6.76 -6.54 -17.02
CA LEU A 90 -8.07 -7.00 -17.50
C LEU A 90 -9.21 -6.14 -16.95
N PHE A 91 -9.27 -5.93 -15.63
CA PHE A 91 -10.29 -5.09 -15.01
C PHE A 91 -10.23 -3.65 -15.52
N ALA A 92 -9.04 -3.07 -15.63
CA ALA A 92 -8.87 -1.70 -16.09
C ALA A 92 -9.25 -1.53 -17.57
N TYR A 93 -8.88 -2.49 -18.41
CA TYR A 93 -9.20 -2.50 -19.83
C TYR A 93 -10.71 -2.63 -20.06
N VAL A 94 -11.40 -3.54 -19.37
CA VAL A 94 -12.87 -3.65 -19.46
C VAL A 94 -13.55 -2.38 -18.98
N GLN A 95 -13.07 -1.79 -17.88
CA GLN A 95 -13.64 -0.56 -17.34
C GLN A 95 -13.54 0.63 -18.31
N VAL A 96 -12.38 0.79 -18.97
CA VAL A 96 -12.08 1.98 -19.79
C VAL A 96 -12.36 1.78 -21.28
N ARG A 97 -11.94 0.65 -21.85
CA ARG A 97 -11.92 0.41 -23.31
C ARG A 97 -13.07 -0.47 -23.82
N THR A 98 -13.88 -1.03 -22.93
CA THR A 98 -15.04 -1.86 -23.33
C THR A 98 -16.34 -1.16 -22.95
N ASP A 99 -17.32 -1.19 -23.84
CA ASP A 99 -18.69 -0.80 -23.53
C ASP A 99 -19.39 -2.01 -22.90
N VAL A 100 -19.68 -1.99 -21.60
CA VAL A 100 -20.30 -3.10 -20.86
C VAL A 100 -21.23 -2.54 -19.77
N PRO A 101 -22.29 -3.25 -19.39
CA PRO A 101 -23.10 -2.85 -18.23
C PRO A 101 -22.30 -2.98 -16.93
N CYS A 102 -22.85 -2.46 -15.83
CA CYS A 102 -22.34 -2.66 -14.47
C CYS A 102 -20.90 -2.15 -14.19
N LYS A 103 -20.39 -1.18 -14.95
CA LYS A 103 -19.07 -0.56 -14.72
C LYS A 103 -18.85 -0.05 -13.29
N ARG A 104 -19.92 0.42 -12.62
CA ARG A 104 -19.84 0.84 -11.22
C ARG A 104 -19.58 -0.35 -10.29
N PHE A 105 -20.27 -1.47 -10.51
CA PHE A 105 -20.06 -2.69 -9.72
C PHE A 105 -18.65 -3.25 -9.93
N ILE A 106 -18.17 -3.34 -11.18
CA ILE A 106 -16.81 -3.78 -11.50
C ILE A 106 -15.77 -2.91 -10.77
N HIS A 107 -15.96 -1.58 -10.80
CA HIS A 107 -15.08 -0.65 -10.09
C HIS A 107 -15.09 -0.89 -8.58
N LEU A 108 -16.26 -1.05 -7.97
CA LEU A 108 -16.38 -1.32 -6.53
C LEU A 108 -15.69 -2.64 -6.15
N MET A 109 -15.95 -3.72 -6.90
CA MET A 109 -15.30 -5.02 -6.65
C MET A 109 -13.79 -4.95 -6.79
N ALA A 110 -13.29 -4.19 -7.78
CA ALA A 110 -11.86 -3.97 -7.93
C ALA A 110 -11.24 -3.24 -6.74
N LEU A 111 -11.98 -2.35 -6.05
CA LEU A 111 -11.48 -1.57 -4.92
C LEU A 111 -11.67 -2.24 -3.54
N MET A 112 -12.51 -3.28 -3.43
CA MET A 112 -12.78 -3.98 -2.16
C MET A 112 -11.51 -4.44 -1.42
N PRO A 113 -10.46 -4.98 -2.07
CA PRO A 113 -9.25 -5.41 -1.38
C PRO A 113 -8.49 -4.32 -0.62
N ILE A 114 -8.60 -3.05 -1.03
CA ILE A 114 -7.90 -1.93 -0.37
C ILE A 114 -8.45 -1.68 1.05
N ILE A 115 -9.76 -1.87 1.25
CA ILE A 115 -10.44 -1.55 2.51
C ILE A 115 -10.49 -2.73 3.47
N SER A 116 -10.18 -3.94 2.99
CA SER A 116 -10.21 -5.15 3.80
C SER A 116 -8.88 -5.41 4.53
N PRO A 117 -8.92 -5.97 5.75
CA PRO A 117 -7.71 -6.41 6.40
C PRO A 117 -7.07 -7.58 5.62
N PRO A 118 -5.75 -7.75 5.70
CA PRO A 118 -5.01 -8.60 4.76
C PRO A 118 -5.39 -10.08 4.86
N PHE A 119 -5.86 -10.55 6.02
CA PHE A 119 -6.27 -11.94 6.25
C PHE A 119 -7.65 -12.29 5.71
N ALA A 120 -8.50 -11.28 5.46
CA ALA A 120 -9.91 -11.50 5.16
C ALA A 120 -10.09 -12.45 3.98
N VAL A 121 -9.30 -12.23 2.92
CA VAL A 121 -9.31 -13.06 1.72
C VAL A 121 -8.77 -14.46 2.00
N ALA A 122 -7.70 -14.60 2.79
CA ALA A 122 -7.12 -15.90 3.14
C ALA A 122 -8.06 -16.78 3.96
N THR A 123 -8.66 -16.21 5.02
CA THR A 123 -9.53 -16.96 5.94
C THR A 123 -10.82 -17.37 5.26
N ALA A 124 -11.43 -16.49 4.48
CA ALA A 124 -12.59 -16.83 3.65
C ALA A 124 -12.24 -17.89 2.58
N ALA A 125 -11.06 -17.81 1.98
CA ALA A 125 -10.61 -18.82 1.03
C ALA A 125 -10.40 -20.20 1.69
N ILE A 126 -9.93 -20.25 2.94
CA ILE A 126 -9.86 -21.49 3.73
C ILE A 126 -11.26 -22.08 3.96
N GLU A 127 -12.22 -21.26 4.38
CA GLU A 127 -13.61 -21.69 4.63
C GLU A 127 -14.34 -22.11 3.34
N LEU A 128 -14.02 -21.52 2.20
CA LEU A 128 -14.63 -21.86 0.92
C LEU A 128 -13.97 -23.04 0.22
N PHE A 129 -12.64 -23.05 0.16
CA PHE A 129 -11.86 -23.94 -0.71
C PHE A 129 -10.84 -24.80 0.05
N GLY A 130 -10.85 -24.79 1.39
CA GLY A 130 -10.00 -25.66 2.21
C GLY A 130 -10.42 -27.13 2.18
N ARG A 131 -9.78 -27.94 3.02
CA ARG A 131 -10.03 -29.40 3.06
C ARG A 131 -11.47 -29.78 3.44
N SER A 132 -12.08 -28.95 4.28
CA SER A 132 -13.49 -29.04 4.70
C SER A 132 -14.29 -27.83 4.21
N GLY A 133 -13.86 -27.21 3.11
CA GLY A 133 -14.47 -25.97 2.62
C GLY A 133 -15.88 -26.17 2.09
N LEU A 134 -16.68 -25.12 2.14
CA LEU A 134 -18.07 -25.13 1.67
C LEU A 134 -18.18 -25.53 0.19
N ILE A 135 -17.26 -25.07 -0.66
CA ILE A 135 -17.28 -25.37 -2.10
C ILE A 135 -16.56 -26.67 -2.39
N THR A 136 -15.34 -26.84 -1.87
CA THR A 136 -14.51 -28.02 -2.15
C THR A 136 -15.12 -29.29 -1.57
N TYR A 137 -15.45 -29.31 -0.28
CA TYR A 137 -15.95 -30.51 0.38
C TYR A 137 -17.47 -30.63 0.32
N ASN A 138 -18.23 -29.62 0.75
CA ASN A 138 -19.69 -29.77 0.87
C ASN A 138 -20.39 -29.79 -0.50
N LEU A 139 -19.93 -28.97 -1.45
CA LEU A 139 -20.55 -28.90 -2.79
C LEU A 139 -19.94 -29.91 -3.78
N LEU A 140 -18.60 -30.02 -3.83
CA LEU A 140 -17.91 -30.84 -4.83
C LEU A 140 -17.47 -32.22 -4.30
N GLY A 141 -17.45 -32.46 -2.98
CA GLY A 141 -16.97 -33.72 -2.40
C GLY A 141 -15.46 -33.94 -2.45
N ILE A 142 -14.67 -32.89 -2.77
CA ILE A 142 -13.22 -32.96 -3.00
C ILE A 142 -12.47 -32.46 -1.76
N ARG A 143 -11.54 -33.27 -1.26
CA ARG A 143 -10.61 -32.87 -0.19
C ARG A 143 -9.38 -32.19 -0.77
N TYR A 144 -9.50 -30.91 -1.09
CA TYR A 144 -8.39 -30.10 -1.61
C TYR A 144 -7.64 -29.38 -0.48
N ASN A 145 -6.31 -29.36 -0.54
CA ASN A 145 -5.48 -28.62 0.41
C ASN A 145 -5.13 -27.25 -0.17
N ILE A 146 -5.81 -26.19 0.28
CA ILE A 146 -5.54 -24.82 -0.16
C ILE A 146 -4.21 -24.27 0.37
N TYR A 147 -3.72 -24.78 1.50
CA TYR A 147 -2.47 -24.34 2.09
C TYR A 147 -1.29 -24.62 1.16
N GLY A 148 -0.35 -23.68 1.09
CA GLY A 148 0.83 -23.76 0.24
C GLY A 148 0.79 -22.78 -0.93
N PHE A 149 1.71 -22.99 -1.87
CA PHE A 149 1.98 -22.05 -2.97
C PHE A 149 0.75 -21.69 -3.80
N THR A 150 -0.11 -22.67 -4.15
CA THR A 150 -1.23 -22.47 -5.06
C THR A 150 -2.33 -21.59 -4.45
N GLY A 151 -2.78 -21.92 -3.24
CA GLY A 151 -3.77 -21.10 -2.54
C GLY A 151 -3.23 -19.72 -2.15
N LEU A 152 -1.98 -19.66 -1.66
CA LEU A 152 -1.33 -18.39 -1.33
C LEU A 152 -1.21 -17.47 -2.54
N THR A 153 -0.85 -18.01 -3.71
CA THR A 153 -0.81 -17.23 -4.95
C THR A 153 -2.19 -16.72 -5.33
N GLY A 154 -3.22 -17.57 -5.29
CA GLY A 154 -4.59 -17.17 -5.63
C GLY A 154 -5.12 -16.05 -4.74
N VAL A 155 -4.93 -16.18 -3.42
CA VAL A 155 -5.32 -15.17 -2.44
C VAL A 155 -4.56 -13.87 -2.65
N LEU A 156 -3.23 -13.91 -2.82
CA LEU A 156 -2.44 -12.69 -3.06
C LEU A 156 -2.78 -12.00 -4.37
N VAL A 157 -3.09 -12.75 -5.44
CA VAL A 157 -3.55 -12.17 -6.71
C VAL A 157 -4.86 -11.42 -6.49
N LEU A 158 -5.84 -12.01 -5.79
CA LEU A 158 -7.13 -11.38 -5.49
C LEU A 158 -7.00 -10.19 -4.53
N SER A 159 -6.01 -10.20 -3.65
CA SER A 159 -5.77 -9.11 -2.70
C SER A 159 -4.99 -7.94 -3.31
N LEU A 160 -4.05 -8.20 -4.23
CA LEU A 160 -3.09 -7.19 -4.70
C LEU A 160 -3.37 -6.67 -6.12
N PHE A 161 -4.21 -7.33 -6.93
CA PHE A 161 -4.50 -6.87 -8.30
C PHE A 161 -5.08 -5.46 -8.36
N THR A 162 -5.73 -4.99 -7.29
CA THR A 162 -6.29 -3.63 -7.19
C THR A 162 -5.25 -2.54 -7.43
N VAL A 163 -4.02 -2.77 -6.98
CA VAL A 163 -2.92 -1.81 -7.16
C VAL A 163 -2.57 -1.67 -8.65
N ALA A 164 -2.50 -2.79 -9.37
CA ALA A 164 -2.32 -2.79 -10.82
C ALA A 164 -3.53 -2.18 -11.54
N TYR A 165 -4.75 -2.51 -11.12
CA TYR A 165 -5.99 -1.95 -11.66
C TYR A 165 -6.01 -0.42 -11.61
N MET A 166 -5.70 0.17 -10.44
CA MET A 166 -5.67 1.63 -10.29
C MET A 166 -4.63 2.28 -11.20
N ASN A 167 -3.44 1.68 -11.31
CA ASN A 167 -2.38 2.18 -12.18
C ASN A 167 -2.81 2.15 -13.66
N PHE A 168 -3.32 1.01 -14.14
CA PHE A 168 -3.77 0.88 -15.52
C PHE A 168 -5.00 1.73 -15.84
N GLN A 169 -5.94 1.89 -14.90
CA GLN A 169 -7.11 2.74 -15.11
C GLN A 169 -6.71 4.19 -15.38
N GLY A 170 -5.77 4.72 -14.59
CA GLY A 170 -5.23 6.07 -14.81
C GLY A 170 -4.52 6.20 -16.15
N MET A 171 -3.67 5.23 -16.49
CA MET A 171 -2.93 5.23 -17.76
C MET A 171 -3.85 5.13 -18.98
N LEU A 172 -4.80 4.18 -18.98
CA LEU A 172 -5.72 3.97 -20.10
C LEU A 172 -6.61 5.19 -20.36
N ARG A 173 -7.00 5.93 -19.32
CA ARG A 173 -7.74 7.19 -19.44
C ARG A 173 -6.89 8.36 -19.93
N ALA A 174 -5.58 8.30 -19.71
CA ALA A 174 -4.64 9.34 -20.12
C ALA A 174 -4.13 9.16 -21.56
N LEU A 175 -4.34 8.00 -22.18
CA LEU A 175 -4.02 7.78 -23.59
C LEU A 175 -4.90 8.65 -24.48
N ASP A 176 -4.28 9.41 -25.39
CA ASP A 176 -5.00 10.25 -26.36
C ASP A 176 -5.73 9.37 -27.40
N PRO A 177 -7.08 9.47 -27.52
CA PRO A 177 -7.83 8.76 -28.55
C PRO A 177 -7.34 9.02 -29.98
N SER A 178 -6.72 10.18 -30.24
CA SER A 178 -6.24 10.56 -31.58
C SER A 178 -5.23 9.57 -32.17
N LEU A 179 -4.43 8.91 -31.34
CA LEU A 179 -3.45 7.91 -31.77
C LEU A 179 -4.12 6.65 -32.31
N ASP A 180 -5.21 6.24 -31.68
CA ASP A 180 -5.97 5.09 -32.12
C ASP A 180 -6.74 5.42 -33.41
N GLU A 181 -7.30 6.63 -33.53
CA GLU A 181 -7.96 7.13 -34.74
C GLU A 181 -6.99 7.24 -35.91
N ALA A 182 -5.79 7.79 -35.70
CA ALA A 182 -4.74 7.89 -36.71
C ALA A 182 -4.30 6.51 -37.22
N ALA A 183 -4.11 5.54 -36.33
CA ALA A 183 -3.78 4.17 -36.71
C ALA A 183 -4.91 3.53 -37.55
N THR A 184 -6.16 3.73 -37.15
CA THR A 184 -7.32 3.21 -37.90
C THR A 184 -7.46 3.87 -39.27
N ASN A 185 -7.18 5.18 -39.39
CA ASN A 185 -7.14 5.89 -40.67
C ASN A 185 -6.03 5.38 -41.61
N MET A 186 -4.94 4.83 -41.05
CA MET A 186 -3.90 4.14 -41.83
C MET A 186 -4.25 2.68 -42.18
N GLY A 187 -5.49 2.24 -41.92
CA GLY A 187 -5.96 0.89 -42.24
C GLY A 187 -5.71 -0.16 -41.16
N ALA A 188 -5.26 0.23 -39.96
CA ALA A 188 -5.04 -0.72 -38.86
C ALA A 188 -6.38 -1.27 -38.33
N THR A 189 -6.46 -2.58 -38.10
CA THR A 189 -7.61 -3.19 -37.41
C THR A 189 -7.55 -2.90 -35.90
N LYS A 190 -8.65 -3.12 -35.17
CA LYS A 190 -8.67 -2.94 -33.69
C LYS A 190 -7.63 -3.78 -32.96
N TRP A 191 -7.30 -4.96 -33.51
CA TRP A 191 -6.24 -5.82 -32.96
C TRP A 191 -4.85 -5.24 -33.24
N ASP A 192 -4.64 -4.69 -34.44
CA ASP A 192 -3.40 -4.01 -34.79
C ASP A 192 -3.19 -2.80 -33.88
N VAL A 193 -4.21 -1.93 -33.74
CA VAL A 193 -4.17 -0.77 -32.82
C VAL A 193 -3.84 -1.22 -31.40
N PHE A 194 -4.50 -2.27 -30.89
CA PHE A 194 -4.21 -2.80 -29.56
C PHE A 194 -2.75 -3.26 -29.42
N ARG A 195 -2.24 -4.04 -30.37
CA ARG A 195 -0.90 -4.64 -30.29
C ARG A 195 0.24 -3.67 -30.60
N THR A 196 0.04 -2.70 -31.49
CA THR A 196 1.10 -1.82 -31.99
C THR A 196 1.04 -0.41 -31.40
N VAL A 197 -0.13 0.04 -30.93
CA VAL A 197 -0.30 1.36 -30.30
C VAL A 197 -0.55 1.20 -28.81
N THR A 198 -1.66 0.58 -28.42
CA THR A 198 -2.09 0.54 -27.02
C THR A 198 -1.09 -0.20 -26.12
N ILE A 199 -0.72 -1.45 -26.43
CA ILE A 199 0.19 -2.24 -25.59
C ILE A 199 1.58 -1.61 -25.48
N PRO A 200 2.25 -1.20 -26.57
CA PRO A 200 3.58 -0.58 -26.49
C PRO A 200 3.60 0.69 -25.63
N MET A 201 2.54 1.51 -25.71
CA MET A 201 2.39 2.69 -24.85
C MET A 201 2.15 2.33 -23.37
N LEU A 202 1.57 1.16 -23.10
CA LEU A 202 1.35 0.66 -21.75
C LEU A 202 2.51 -0.15 -21.18
N ILE A 203 3.52 -0.57 -21.96
CA ILE A 203 4.67 -1.36 -21.49
C ILE A 203 5.33 -0.75 -20.23
N PRO A 204 5.62 0.57 -20.16
CA PRO A 204 6.18 1.15 -18.94
C PRO A 204 5.25 0.99 -17.73
N GLY A 205 3.93 1.07 -17.95
CA GLY A 205 2.91 0.80 -16.96
C GLY A 205 2.86 -0.64 -16.51
N ILE A 206 2.91 -1.58 -17.46
CA ILE A 206 2.92 -3.02 -17.22
C ILE A 206 4.13 -3.39 -16.37
N ALA A 207 5.32 -2.91 -16.75
CA ALA A 207 6.54 -3.12 -15.99
C ALA A 207 6.43 -2.51 -14.58
N SER A 208 5.89 -1.29 -14.45
CA SER A 208 5.73 -0.62 -13.15
C SER A 208 4.75 -1.35 -12.23
N SER A 209 3.60 -1.79 -12.76
CA SER A 209 2.61 -2.60 -12.02
C SER A 209 3.20 -3.95 -11.60
N PHE A 210 3.88 -4.65 -12.51
CA PHE A 210 4.53 -5.93 -12.21
C PHE A 210 5.56 -5.80 -11.08
N LEU A 211 6.46 -4.82 -11.19
CA LEU A 211 7.50 -4.60 -10.17
C LEU A 211 6.89 -4.21 -8.82
N LEU A 212 5.82 -3.40 -8.81
CA LEU A 212 5.13 -3.01 -7.59
C LEU A 212 4.45 -4.21 -6.91
N LEU A 213 3.69 -5.01 -7.68
CA LEU A 213 3.04 -6.21 -7.15
C LEU A 213 4.04 -7.27 -6.72
N PHE A 214 5.18 -7.40 -7.41
CA PHE A 214 6.28 -8.27 -6.99
C PHE A 214 6.77 -7.88 -5.59
N VAL A 215 7.05 -6.58 -5.37
CA VAL A 215 7.50 -6.07 -4.07
C VAL A 215 6.44 -6.29 -2.99
N GLU A 216 5.17 -6.01 -3.29
CA GLU A 216 4.07 -6.22 -2.34
C GLU A 216 3.91 -7.70 -1.97
N ALA A 217 4.04 -8.62 -2.93
CA ALA A 217 3.92 -10.05 -2.71
C ALA A 217 5.06 -10.62 -1.86
N ILE A 218 6.32 -10.24 -2.12
CA ILE A 218 7.47 -10.73 -1.31
C ILE A 218 7.50 -10.13 0.10
N ALA A 219 6.88 -8.95 0.28
CA ALA A 219 6.81 -8.25 1.55
C ALA A 219 5.56 -8.62 2.37
N ASP A 220 4.64 -9.40 1.81
CA ASP A 220 3.42 -9.79 2.52
C ASP A 220 3.75 -10.77 3.65
N LEU A 221 3.31 -10.43 4.85
CA LEU A 221 3.48 -11.27 6.04
C LEU A 221 2.19 -12.03 6.35
N ALA A 222 1.05 -11.35 6.20
CA ALA A 222 -0.23 -11.79 6.72
C ALA A 222 -0.71 -13.09 6.06
N ASN A 223 -0.79 -13.13 4.73
CA ASN A 223 -1.32 -14.30 4.03
C ASN A 223 -0.41 -15.52 4.16
N PRO A 224 0.94 -15.41 4.10
CA PRO A 224 1.81 -16.55 4.35
C PRO A 224 1.71 -17.16 5.75
N LEU A 225 1.48 -16.37 6.80
CA LEU A 225 1.29 -16.93 8.15
C LEU A 225 0.03 -17.79 8.25
N VAL A 226 -1.04 -17.40 7.55
CA VAL A 226 -2.33 -18.09 7.61
C VAL A 226 -2.42 -19.23 6.60
N LEU A 227 -1.91 -19.04 5.39
CA LEU A 227 -2.12 -19.95 4.25
C LEU A 227 -0.83 -20.64 3.76
N GLY A 228 0.33 -20.29 4.31
CA GLY A 228 1.62 -20.80 3.85
C GLY A 228 1.77 -22.31 4.01
N GLY A 229 1.30 -22.89 5.11
CA GLY A 229 1.57 -24.30 5.43
C GLY A 229 3.08 -24.59 5.36
N ASP A 230 3.48 -25.61 4.58
CA ASP A 230 4.89 -25.96 4.37
C ASP A 230 5.62 -24.99 3.42
N PHE A 231 4.89 -24.08 2.76
CA PHE A 231 5.46 -23.07 1.86
C PHE A 231 5.85 -21.81 2.63
N THR A 232 7.02 -21.84 3.26
CA THR A 232 7.54 -20.68 4.00
C THR A 232 8.23 -19.69 3.06
N VAL A 233 7.94 -18.39 3.27
CA VAL A 233 8.62 -17.26 2.61
C VAL A 233 9.41 -16.42 3.62
N LEU A 234 10.29 -15.54 3.12
CA LEU A 234 11.17 -14.72 3.95
C LEU A 234 10.39 -13.87 4.96
N ALA A 235 9.31 -13.21 4.54
CA ALA A 235 8.50 -12.39 5.44
C ALA A 235 7.95 -13.19 6.65
N SER A 236 7.33 -14.35 6.41
CA SER A 236 6.87 -15.23 7.49
C SER A 236 8.01 -15.78 8.35
N ARG A 237 9.15 -16.14 7.74
CA ARG A 237 10.29 -16.69 8.49
C ARG A 237 10.93 -15.64 9.40
N VAL A 238 11.01 -14.39 8.94
CA VAL A 238 11.43 -13.22 9.73
C VAL A 238 10.56 -13.09 10.98
N TYR A 239 9.23 -13.20 10.82
CA TYR A 239 8.31 -13.16 11.96
C TYR A 239 8.56 -14.30 12.94
N ILE A 240 8.64 -15.54 12.45
CA ILE A 240 8.87 -16.72 13.30
C ILE A 240 10.20 -16.59 14.08
N ALA A 241 11.27 -16.08 13.44
CA ALA A 241 12.57 -15.89 14.08
C ALA A 241 12.49 -14.93 15.28
N ILE A 242 11.74 -13.85 15.14
CA ILE A 242 11.63 -12.84 16.21
C ILE A 242 10.57 -13.21 17.24
N ALA A 243 9.35 -13.50 16.79
CA ALA A 243 8.20 -13.70 17.68
C ALA A 243 8.15 -15.11 18.28
N GLY A 244 8.63 -16.13 17.56
CA GLY A 244 8.65 -17.51 18.03
C GLY A 244 9.97 -17.91 18.69
N GLU A 245 11.09 -17.53 18.07
CA GLU A 245 12.43 -17.98 18.50
C GLU A 245 13.19 -16.94 19.32
N TYR A 246 12.68 -15.69 19.41
CA TYR A 246 13.34 -14.55 20.06
C TYR A 246 14.77 -14.26 19.56
N ASP A 247 15.07 -14.67 18.33
CA ASP A 247 16.38 -14.53 17.70
C ASP A 247 16.45 -13.28 16.82
N ILE A 248 16.93 -12.21 17.46
CA ILE A 248 17.06 -10.89 16.84
C ILE A 248 18.06 -10.90 15.67
N PHE A 249 19.14 -11.66 15.77
CA PHE A 249 20.17 -11.69 14.73
C PHE A 249 19.69 -12.44 13.49
N ALA A 250 19.04 -13.59 13.68
CA ALA A 250 18.40 -14.31 12.58
C ALA A 250 17.36 -13.43 11.88
N GLY A 251 16.48 -12.76 12.64
CA GLY A 251 15.47 -11.86 12.09
C GLY A 251 16.06 -10.66 11.35
N ALA A 252 17.16 -10.07 11.83
CA ALA A 252 17.86 -8.97 11.17
C ALA A 252 18.52 -9.42 9.85
N VAL A 253 19.19 -10.57 9.84
CA VAL A 253 19.80 -11.16 8.62
C VAL A 253 18.75 -11.48 7.58
N LEU A 254 17.67 -12.16 7.96
CA LEU A 254 16.55 -12.47 7.05
C LEU A 254 15.90 -11.20 6.50
N SER A 255 15.74 -10.17 7.34
CA SER A 255 15.23 -8.87 6.93
C SER A 255 16.15 -8.17 5.93
N PHE A 256 17.46 -8.26 6.13
CA PHE A 256 18.44 -7.72 5.17
C PHE A 256 18.37 -8.44 3.83
N VAL A 257 18.29 -9.78 3.84
CA VAL A 257 18.15 -10.58 2.62
C VAL A 257 16.86 -10.25 1.87
N LEU A 258 15.75 -10.00 2.59
CA LEU A 258 14.49 -9.57 1.98
C LEU A 258 14.53 -8.12 1.46
N LEU A 259 15.26 -7.23 2.13
CA LEU A 259 15.40 -5.83 1.76
C LEU A 259 16.11 -5.66 0.40
N VAL A 260 17.12 -6.48 0.11
CA VAL A 260 17.92 -6.39 -1.13
C VAL A 260 17.08 -6.48 -2.40
N PRO A 261 16.27 -7.54 -2.64
CA PRO A 261 15.44 -7.63 -3.85
C PRO A 261 14.37 -6.54 -3.88
N SER A 262 13.77 -6.19 -2.73
CA SER A 262 12.76 -5.14 -2.63
C SER A 262 13.31 -3.78 -3.08
N LEU A 263 14.48 -3.39 -2.54
CA LEU A 263 15.11 -2.11 -2.85
C LEU A 263 15.66 -2.09 -4.28
N THR A 264 16.19 -3.22 -4.76
CA THR A 264 16.66 -3.35 -6.15
C THR A 264 15.51 -3.12 -7.12
N VAL A 265 14.38 -3.80 -6.92
CA VAL A 265 13.20 -3.62 -7.76
C VAL A 265 12.67 -2.18 -7.69
N PHE A 266 12.61 -1.59 -6.51
CA PHE A 266 12.21 -0.20 -6.35
C PHE A 266 13.13 0.78 -7.11
N VAL A 267 14.46 0.60 -7.01
CA VAL A 267 15.45 1.42 -7.74
C VAL A 267 15.29 1.21 -9.26
N LEU A 268 15.13 -0.02 -9.73
CA LEU A 268 14.89 -0.32 -11.14
C LEU A 268 13.61 0.35 -11.66
N GLN A 269 12.51 0.25 -10.90
CA GLN A 269 11.25 0.92 -11.21
C GLN A 269 11.45 2.44 -11.30
N ARG A 270 12.16 3.02 -10.32
CA ARG A 270 12.35 4.46 -10.20
C ARG A 270 13.22 5.05 -11.31
N TYR A 271 14.32 4.39 -11.67
CA TYR A 271 15.33 4.96 -12.58
C TYR A 271 15.24 4.46 -14.02
N TRP A 272 14.74 3.24 -14.24
CA TRP A 272 14.67 2.66 -15.58
C TRP A 272 13.27 2.75 -16.19
N VAL A 273 12.24 2.33 -15.46
CA VAL A 273 10.88 2.24 -16.00
C VAL A 273 10.25 3.62 -16.14
N ASN A 274 10.34 4.47 -15.12
CA ASN A 274 9.71 5.80 -15.13
C ASN A 274 10.35 6.80 -16.12
N ARG A 275 11.58 6.55 -16.61
CA ARG A 275 12.24 7.41 -17.61
C ARG A 275 11.79 7.13 -19.04
N LYS A 276 11.23 5.94 -19.31
CA LYS A 276 10.69 5.56 -20.62
C LYS A 276 9.19 5.86 -20.75
N SER A 277 8.64 6.70 -19.87
CA SER A 277 7.31 7.28 -20.02
C SER A 277 7.19 7.91 -21.41
N VAL A 278 6.54 7.20 -22.33
CA VAL A 278 6.30 7.67 -23.69
C VAL A 278 5.32 8.81 -23.55
N VAL A 279 5.80 10.04 -23.75
CA VAL A 279 5.00 11.26 -23.65
C VAL A 279 3.85 11.16 -24.66
N SER A 280 2.65 10.80 -24.20
CA SER A 280 1.46 10.68 -25.04
C SER A 280 0.50 11.86 -24.90
N VAL A 281 0.79 12.79 -24.00
CA VAL A 281 -0.08 13.92 -23.69
C VAL A 281 0.64 15.20 -24.09
N THR A 282 0.48 15.59 -25.35
CA THR A 282 0.93 16.90 -25.87
C THR A 282 -0.18 17.97 -25.76
N GLY A 283 -1.41 17.58 -25.36
CA GLY A 283 -2.57 18.45 -25.17
C GLY A 283 -3.70 17.77 -24.38
N LYS A 284 -4.85 18.45 -24.22
CA LYS A 284 -6.07 17.81 -23.67
C LYS A 284 -6.52 16.70 -24.63
N PRO A 285 -6.81 15.48 -24.17
CA PRO A 285 -7.36 14.43 -25.04
C PRO A 285 -8.61 14.95 -25.74
N SER A 286 -8.58 14.97 -27.07
CA SER A 286 -9.70 15.40 -27.90
C SER A 286 -10.15 14.21 -28.75
N GLY A 287 -11.43 13.84 -28.64
CA GLY A 287 -11.99 12.69 -29.35
C GLY A 287 -12.72 11.73 -28.41
N ARG A 288 -13.48 10.80 -29.00
CA ARG A 288 -14.19 9.77 -28.24
C ARG A 288 -13.28 8.55 -28.15
N MET A 289 -12.98 8.08 -26.93
CA MET A 289 -12.21 6.85 -26.75
C MET A 289 -12.82 5.71 -27.60
N MET A 290 -12.01 5.11 -28.45
CA MET A 290 -12.44 3.96 -29.23
C MET A 290 -12.68 2.77 -28.32
N VAL A 291 -13.90 2.23 -28.41
CA VAL A 291 -14.36 1.07 -27.64
C VAL A 291 -14.34 -0.21 -28.46
N VAL A 292 -14.09 -1.32 -27.78
CA VAL A 292 -14.25 -2.66 -28.37
C VAL A 292 -15.74 -2.92 -28.60
N THR A 293 -16.11 -3.15 -29.87
CA THR A 293 -17.50 -3.37 -30.29
C THR A 293 -17.79 -4.81 -30.73
N ASN A 294 -16.75 -5.62 -30.98
CA ASN A 294 -16.94 -7.02 -31.36
C ASN A 294 -17.65 -7.77 -30.21
N PRO A 295 -18.85 -8.34 -30.45
CA PRO A 295 -19.64 -8.95 -29.39
C PRO A 295 -18.93 -10.09 -28.65
N PHE A 296 -18.22 -10.95 -29.37
CA PHE A 296 -17.52 -12.10 -28.77
C PHE A 296 -16.41 -11.65 -27.82
N VAL A 297 -15.60 -10.68 -28.23
CA VAL A 297 -14.51 -10.14 -27.40
C VAL A 297 -15.08 -9.35 -26.22
N ARG A 298 -16.08 -8.50 -26.47
CA ARG A 298 -16.76 -7.70 -25.43
C ARG A 298 -17.32 -8.60 -24.34
N TRP A 299 -18.13 -9.58 -24.70
CA TRP A 299 -18.81 -10.45 -23.74
C TRP A 299 -17.87 -11.48 -23.10
N GLY A 300 -16.84 -11.95 -23.81
CA GLY A 300 -15.81 -12.82 -23.23
C GLY A 300 -14.95 -12.10 -22.17
N LEU A 301 -14.53 -10.86 -22.44
CA LEU A 301 -13.83 -10.04 -21.44
C LEU A 301 -14.75 -9.69 -20.26
N PHE A 302 -16.01 -9.36 -20.54
CA PHE A 302 -17.01 -9.10 -19.50
C PHE A 302 -17.26 -10.32 -18.62
N SER A 303 -17.45 -11.51 -19.19
CA SER A 303 -17.69 -12.73 -18.41
C SER A 303 -16.51 -13.07 -17.52
N LEU A 304 -15.28 -12.87 -18.01
CA LEU A 304 -14.07 -13.09 -17.21
C LEU A 304 -13.97 -12.11 -16.05
N VAL A 305 -14.24 -10.82 -16.27
CA VAL A 305 -14.26 -9.82 -15.19
C VAL A 305 -15.39 -10.09 -14.20
N MET A 306 -16.57 -10.51 -14.68
CA MET A 306 -17.69 -10.88 -13.81
C MET A 306 -17.41 -12.15 -13.02
N PHE A 307 -16.66 -13.11 -13.56
CA PHE A 307 -16.19 -14.28 -12.81
C PHE A 307 -15.32 -13.88 -11.62
N PHE A 308 -14.27 -13.06 -11.84
CA PHE A 308 -13.43 -12.56 -10.75
C PHE A 308 -14.22 -11.67 -9.78
N SER A 309 -15.12 -10.82 -10.28
CA SER A 309 -15.98 -9.99 -9.43
C SER A 309 -16.93 -10.83 -8.57
N GLY A 310 -17.46 -11.93 -9.11
CA GLY A 310 -18.25 -12.91 -8.38
C GLY A 310 -17.44 -13.65 -7.32
N LEU A 311 -16.19 -14.00 -7.62
CA LEU A 311 -15.27 -14.61 -6.64
C LEU A 311 -14.96 -13.65 -5.49
N ILE A 312 -14.70 -12.38 -5.79
CA ILE A 312 -14.51 -11.32 -4.79
C ILE A 312 -15.77 -11.17 -3.93
N LEU A 313 -16.94 -11.07 -4.56
CA LEU A 313 -18.21 -10.95 -3.85
C LEU A 313 -18.48 -12.16 -2.95
N LEU A 314 -18.17 -13.37 -3.41
CA LEU A 314 -18.30 -14.61 -2.64
C LEU A 314 -17.38 -14.60 -1.41
N ILE A 315 -16.12 -14.16 -1.56
CA ILE A 315 -15.15 -14.05 -0.46
C ILE A 315 -15.66 -13.07 0.61
N TYR A 316 -16.04 -11.86 0.20
CA TYR A 316 -16.55 -10.86 1.15
C TYR A 316 -17.93 -11.20 1.70
N GLY A 317 -18.77 -11.86 0.91
CA GLY A 317 -20.04 -12.43 1.37
C GLY A 317 -19.83 -13.51 2.43
N THR A 318 -18.78 -14.32 2.31
CA THR A 318 -18.42 -15.35 3.29
C THR A 318 -17.96 -14.74 4.61
N ILE A 319 -17.14 -13.68 4.55
CA ILE A 319 -16.72 -12.94 5.75
C ILE A 319 -17.95 -12.38 6.46
N PHE A 320 -18.79 -11.67 5.70
CA PHE A 320 -20.00 -11.05 6.24
C PHE A 320 -20.94 -12.08 6.86
N VAL A 321 -21.32 -13.13 6.12
CA VAL A 321 -22.22 -14.18 6.62
C VAL A 321 -21.58 -14.95 7.77
N GLY A 322 -20.28 -15.27 7.67
CA GLY A 322 -19.53 -16.00 8.68
C GLY A 322 -19.52 -15.32 10.04
N ALA A 323 -19.52 -13.98 10.08
CA ALA A 323 -19.60 -13.21 11.33
C ALA A 323 -20.96 -13.35 12.06
N PHE A 324 -22.02 -13.75 11.35
CA PHE A 324 -23.37 -13.95 11.91
C PHE A 324 -23.73 -15.42 12.14
N THR A 325 -22.82 -16.37 11.90
CA THR A 325 -23.06 -17.81 12.08
C THR A 325 -22.25 -18.37 13.23
N LYS A 326 -22.81 -19.27 14.04
CA LYS A 326 -22.09 -19.90 15.17
C LYS A 326 -20.80 -20.60 14.76
N LEU A 327 -20.86 -21.33 13.66
CA LEU A 327 -19.69 -22.00 13.09
C LEU A 327 -19.91 -22.13 11.59
N PHE A 328 -19.34 -21.22 10.81
CA PHE A 328 -19.47 -21.25 9.35
C PHE A 328 -19.06 -22.62 8.79
N GLY A 329 -19.77 -23.11 7.77
CA GLY A 329 -19.53 -24.42 7.17
C GLY A 329 -20.14 -25.62 7.90
N ILE A 330 -20.53 -25.47 9.18
CA ILE A 330 -21.05 -26.56 10.02
C ILE A 330 -22.40 -26.20 10.67
N ASN A 331 -22.47 -25.06 11.35
CA ASN A 331 -23.65 -24.58 12.06
C ASN A 331 -23.98 -23.12 11.66
N TYR A 332 -24.95 -23.01 10.75
CA TYR A 332 -25.46 -21.73 10.23
C TYR A 332 -26.49 -21.04 11.15
N THR A 333 -26.62 -21.46 12.41
CA THR A 333 -27.50 -20.77 13.37
C THR A 333 -27.03 -19.32 13.53
N PHE A 334 -27.97 -18.40 13.37
CA PHE A 334 -27.71 -16.97 13.53
C PHE A 334 -27.21 -16.68 14.95
N THR A 335 -26.12 -15.91 15.06
CA THR A 335 -25.54 -15.48 16.33
C THR A 335 -25.00 -14.06 16.25
N LEU A 336 -25.01 -13.38 17.39
CA LEU A 336 -24.31 -12.10 17.59
C LEU A 336 -23.20 -12.23 18.64
N GLU A 337 -22.87 -13.45 19.06
CA GLU A 337 -21.86 -13.73 20.08
C GLU A 337 -20.47 -13.23 19.65
N HIS A 338 -20.11 -13.38 18.37
CA HIS A 338 -18.85 -12.86 17.82
C HIS A 338 -18.77 -11.34 17.96
N PHE A 339 -19.83 -10.62 17.59
CA PHE A 339 -19.89 -9.16 17.76
C PHE A 339 -19.88 -8.75 19.24
N LYS A 340 -20.56 -9.51 20.13
CA LYS A 340 -20.50 -9.24 21.57
C LYS A 340 -19.09 -9.38 22.12
N TYR A 341 -18.35 -10.42 21.73
CA TYR A 341 -16.96 -10.62 22.11
C TYR A 341 -16.05 -9.49 21.61
N VAL A 342 -16.23 -9.08 20.35
CA VAL A 342 -15.39 -8.05 19.73
C VAL A 342 -15.69 -6.65 20.30
N ILE A 343 -16.96 -6.29 20.47
CA ILE A 343 -17.38 -4.94 20.88
C ILE A 343 -17.33 -4.74 22.39
N PHE A 344 -17.72 -5.75 23.18
CA PHE A 344 -17.83 -5.64 24.64
C PHE A 344 -16.78 -6.45 25.41
N GLY A 345 -16.10 -7.38 24.74
CA GLY A 345 -15.05 -8.19 25.35
C GLY A 345 -13.66 -7.57 25.25
N LEU A 346 -12.65 -8.43 25.35
CA LEU A 346 -11.23 -8.09 25.31
C LEU A 346 -10.79 -7.42 23.98
N GLY A 347 -11.62 -7.53 22.93
CA GLY A 347 -11.37 -6.99 21.60
C GLY A 347 -11.62 -5.49 21.42
N SER A 348 -12.43 -4.90 22.30
CA SER A 348 -12.91 -3.52 22.18
C SER A 348 -11.78 -2.49 22.22
N GLN A 349 -10.77 -2.73 23.05
CA GLN A 349 -9.59 -1.88 23.18
C GLN A 349 -8.80 -1.81 21.87
N ALA A 350 -8.58 -2.94 21.19
CA ALA A 350 -7.83 -2.98 19.94
C ALA A 350 -8.51 -2.17 18.83
N ILE A 351 -9.85 -2.17 18.78
CA ILE A 351 -10.64 -1.35 17.85
C ILE A 351 -10.40 0.13 18.12
N LEU A 352 -10.55 0.54 19.39
CA LEU A 352 -10.41 1.94 19.80
C LEU A 352 -8.99 2.45 19.59
N ASP A 353 -7.98 1.68 20.01
CA ASP A 353 -6.58 2.08 19.93
C ASP A 353 -6.14 2.19 18.47
N THR A 354 -6.46 1.20 17.64
CA THR A 354 -6.15 1.23 16.20
C THR A 354 -6.82 2.42 15.52
N SER A 355 -8.10 2.66 15.80
CA SER A 355 -8.85 3.78 15.22
C SER A 355 -8.28 5.13 15.66
N LYS A 356 -7.96 5.31 16.95
CA LYS A 356 -7.35 6.54 17.48
C LYS A 356 -5.98 6.79 16.84
N MET A 357 -5.12 5.77 16.80
CA MET A 357 -3.79 5.88 16.19
C MET A 357 -3.88 6.19 14.70
N ALA A 358 -4.78 5.55 13.96
CA ALA A 358 -5.01 5.83 12.54
C ALA A 358 -5.55 7.25 12.31
N LEU A 359 -6.49 7.73 13.14
CA LEU A 359 -7.03 9.10 13.07
C LEU A 359 -5.97 10.17 13.37
N ILE A 360 -5.00 9.88 14.23
CA ILE A 360 -3.87 10.78 14.50
C ILE A 360 -2.84 10.74 13.36
N ALA A 361 -2.46 9.53 12.92
CA ALA A 361 -1.43 9.34 11.89
C ALA A 361 -1.84 9.89 10.52
N THR A 362 -3.10 9.71 10.14
CA THR A 362 -3.64 10.06 8.82
C THR A 362 -3.42 11.52 8.41
N PRO A 363 -3.86 12.54 9.18
CA PRO A 363 -3.67 13.94 8.84
C PRO A 363 -2.20 14.34 8.83
N ILE A 364 -1.39 13.80 9.75
CA ILE A 364 0.06 14.06 9.80
C ILE A 364 0.73 13.54 8.53
N ALA A 365 0.45 12.29 8.15
CA ALA A 365 0.99 11.69 6.93
C ALA A 365 0.54 12.44 5.67
N GLY A 366 -0.72 12.85 5.60
CA GLY A 366 -1.25 13.64 4.50
C GLY A 366 -0.53 14.99 4.37
N LEU A 367 -0.39 15.73 5.48
CA LEU A 367 0.26 17.05 5.49
C LEU A 367 1.74 16.94 5.16
N LEU A 368 2.46 15.99 5.75
CA LEU A 368 3.86 15.71 5.42
C LEU A 368 4.00 15.32 3.94
N GLY A 369 3.11 14.48 3.42
CA GLY A 369 3.08 14.09 2.02
C GLY A 369 2.88 15.28 1.07
N MET A 370 1.94 16.17 1.36
CA MET A 370 1.71 17.39 0.57
C MET A 370 2.89 18.36 0.66
N LEU A 371 3.49 18.53 1.84
CA LEU A 371 4.62 19.40 2.05
C LEU A 371 5.88 18.88 1.32
N ILE A 372 6.13 17.58 1.39
CA ILE A 372 7.19 16.91 0.63
C ILE A 372 6.95 17.09 -0.87
N ALA A 373 5.73 16.83 -1.35
CA ALA A 373 5.38 17.03 -2.77
C ALA A 373 5.63 18.47 -3.22
N TRP A 374 5.22 19.45 -2.42
CA TRP A 374 5.44 20.87 -2.71
C TRP A 374 6.92 21.23 -2.76
N LEU A 375 7.73 20.78 -1.80
CA LEU A 375 9.19 20.97 -1.85
C LEU A 375 9.81 20.30 -3.08
N VAL A 376 9.40 19.06 -3.35
CA VAL A 376 9.89 18.21 -4.46
C VAL A 376 9.38 18.65 -5.82
N VAL A 377 8.39 19.52 -5.94
CA VAL A 377 7.96 20.06 -7.24
C VAL A 377 8.38 21.51 -7.40
N ARG A 378 8.06 22.36 -6.41
CA ARG A 378 8.14 23.82 -6.51
C ARG A 378 9.47 24.41 -6.10
N LYS A 379 10.24 23.75 -5.24
CA LYS A 379 11.46 24.35 -4.64
C LYS A 379 12.74 23.75 -5.20
N ARG A 380 13.78 24.57 -5.32
CA ARG A 380 15.11 24.16 -5.81
C ARG A 380 16.10 24.22 -4.65
N PHE A 381 16.59 23.06 -4.22
CA PHE A 381 17.58 22.93 -3.14
C PHE A 381 18.44 21.67 -3.37
N PRO A 382 19.70 21.65 -2.88
CA PRO A 382 20.53 20.45 -2.94
C PRO A 382 19.89 19.33 -2.11
N GLY A 383 19.86 18.11 -2.65
CA GLY A 383 19.25 16.96 -1.96
C GLY A 383 17.76 16.75 -2.21
N ARG A 384 17.08 17.55 -3.05
CA ARG A 384 15.67 17.35 -3.45
C ARG A 384 15.37 15.91 -3.93
N GLY A 385 16.28 15.31 -4.71
CA GLY A 385 16.14 13.93 -5.16
C GLY A 385 16.22 12.90 -4.04
N TRP A 386 17.08 13.13 -3.04
CA TRP A 386 17.18 12.28 -1.85
C TRP A 386 15.95 12.42 -0.96
N LEU A 387 15.41 13.63 -0.80
CA LEU A 387 14.18 13.86 -0.04
C LEU A 387 13.01 13.05 -0.64
N ASP A 388 12.84 13.11 -1.96
CA ASP A 388 11.83 12.31 -2.67
C ASP A 388 12.12 10.80 -2.50
N PHE A 389 13.35 10.36 -2.75
CA PHE A 389 13.73 8.95 -2.61
C PHE A 389 13.47 8.38 -1.20
N ILE A 390 13.94 9.07 -0.15
CA ILE A 390 13.79 8.64 1.24
C ILE A 390 12.30 8.65 1.64
N SER A 391 11.52 9.64 1.18
CA SER A 391 10.08 9.69 1.45
C SER A 391 9.33 8.49 0.86
N MET A 392 9.86 7.88 -0.21
CA MET A 392 9.28 6.70 -0.86
C MET A 392 9.74 5.38 -0.23
N LEU A 393 10.74 5.39 0.67
CA LEU A 393 11.19 4.17 1.33
C LEU A 393 10.09 3.51 2.17
N GLY A 394 9.09 4.26 2.64
CA GLY A 394 7.96 3.70 3.39
C GLY A 394 7.13 2.65 2.62
N ILE A 395 7.12 2.70 1.28
CA ILE A 395 6.50 1.68 0.43
C ILE A 395 7.54 0.69 -0.13
N ALA A 396 8.77 1.13 -0.37
CA ALA A 396 9.84 0.30 -0.92
C ALA A 396 10.42 -0.71 0.07
N VAL A 397 10.41 -0.36 1.36
CA VAL A 397 10.89 -1.21 2.44
C VAL A 397 9.76 -2.14 2.89
N PRO A 398 9.99 -3.46 2.94
CA PRO A 398 9.03 -4.42 3.46
C PRO A 398 8.61 -4.05 4.88
N GLY A 399 7.32 -4.23 5.19
CA GLY A 399 6.80 -3.86 6.50
C GLY A 399 7.49 -4.61 7.65
N THR A 400 7.89 -5.86 7.43
CA THR A 400 8.64 -6.66 8.41
C THR A 400 9.99 -6.04 8.76
N VAL A 401 10.75 -5.60 7.73
CA VAL A 401 12.05 -4.93 7.89
C VAL A 401 11.87 -3.61 8.65
N LEU A 402 10.84 -2.84 8.31
CA LEU A 402 10.54 -1.57 9.00
C LEU A 402 10.12 -1.82 10.46
N GLY A 403 9.26 -2.81 10.70
CA GLY A 403 8.77 -3.16 12.03
C GLY A 403 9.89 -3.63 12.97
N ILE A 404 10.79 -4.49 12.50
CA ILE A 404 11.97 -4.90 13.27
C ILE A 404 12.93 -3.74 13.46
N GLY A 405 13.12 -2.90 12.45
CA GLY A 405 13.88 -1.66 12.59
C GLY A 405 13.34 -0.79 13.72
N TYR A 406 12.03 -0.64 13.83
CA TYR A 406 11.39 0.09 14.92
C TYR A 406 11.54 -0.62 16.27
N LEU A 407 11.37 -1.94 16.31
CA LEU A 407 11.60 -2.75 17.52
C LEU A 407 13.01 -2.52 18.06
N LEU A 408 14.02 -2.55 17.20
CA LEU A 408 15.42 -2.30 17.56
C LEU A 408 15.70 -0.84 17.92
N ALA A 409 15.07 0.10 17.21
CA ALA A 409 15.20 1.53 17.45
C ALA A 409 14.62 1.96 18.80
N PHE A 410 13.51 1.35 19.22
CA PHE A 410 12.83 1.63 20.48
C PHE A 410 13.16 0.62 21.57
N ASN A 411 14.14 -0.27 21.37
CA ASN A 411 14.54 -1.21 22.42
C ASN A 411 15.17 -0.50 23.64
N HIS A 412 15.81 0.66 23.41
CA HIS A 412 16.40 1.49 24.47
C HIS A 412 15.87 2.93 24.37
N SER A 413 15.76 3.61 25.52
CA SER A 413 15.39 5.02 25.56
C SER A 413 16.43 5.86 24.82
N VAL A 414 16.01 6.60 23.80
CA VAL A 414 16.89 7.60 23.16
C VAL A 414 16.67 8.92 23.88
N THR A 415 17.69 9.37 24.61
CA THR A 415 17.65 10.60 25.42
C THR A 415 18.61 11.63 24.80
N LEU A 416 18.15 12.87 24.61
CA LEU A 416 19.00 14.01 24.27
C LEU A 416 18.93 15.02 25.42
N GLN A 417 20.08 15.38 25.98
CA GLN A 417 20.20 16.37 27.07
C GLN A 417 19.17 16.13 28.20
N SER A 418 19.09 14.89 28.69
CA SER A 418 18.19 14.46 29.78
C SER A 418 16.68 14.50 29.48
N LYS A 419 16.24 14.75 28.24
CA LYS A 419 14.86 14.54 27.78
C LYS A 419 14.74 13.28 26.91
N ILE A 420 13.78 12.42 27.25
CA ILE A 420 13.48 11.20 26.48
C ILE A 420 12.82 11.62 25.16
N LEU A 421 13.51 11.39 24.04
CA LEU A 421 13.00 11.64 22.69
C LEU A 421 12.18 10.46 22.17
N LEU A 422 12.69 9.23 22.37
CA LEU A 422 12.00 8.00 22.02
C LEU A 422 11.92 7.13 23.27
N PRO A 423 10.72 6.96 23.87
CA PRO A 423 10.54 6.08 25.00
C PRO A 423 10.69 4.61 24.57
N PRO A 424 11.29 3.74 25.41
CA PRO A 424 11.50 2.35 25.08
C PRO A 424 10.19 1.56 24.98
N LEU A 425 10.21 0.44 24.25
CA LEU A 425 9.12 -0.54 24.16
C LEU A 425 8.99 -1.42 25.41
N ALA A 426 9.91 -1.30 26.37
CA ALA A 426 9.94 -2.07 27.61
C ALA A 426 10.08 -1.16 28.84
N GLY A 427 9.56 -1.60 29.99
CA GLY A 427 9.58 -0.87 31.27
C GLY A 427 8.40 0.10 31.45
N GLY A 428 8.46 0.98 32.45
CA GLY A 428 7.33 1.85 32.85
C GLY A 428 6.84 2.86 31.81
N THR A 429 7.55 3.02 30.69
CA THR A 429 7.16 3.89 29.55
C THR A 429 6.80 3.11 28.28
N ALA A 430 6.70 1.77 28.36
CA ALA A 430 6.41 0.87 27.23
C ALA A 430 5.13 1.25 26.47
N MET A 431 4.08 1.68 27.19
CA MET A 431 2.83 2.13 26.57
C MET A 431 3.06 3.34 25.64
N ALA A 432 3.81 4.34 26.09
CA ALA A 432 4.13 5.50 25.29
C ALA A 432 5.05 5.13 24.11
N GLY A 433 6.02 4.24 24.33
CA GLY A 433 6.90 3.69 23.28
C GLY A 433 6.12 3.00 22.17
N GLY A 434 5.24 2.07 22.53
CA GLY A 434 4.41 1.30 21.59
C GLY A 434 3.51 2.19 20.75
N ILE A 435 2.74 3.08 21.39
CA ILE A 435 1.82 4.00 20.69
C ILE A 435 2.60 4.92 19.73
N ILE A 436 3.71 5.50 20.16
CA ILE A 436 4.52 6.38 19.31
C ILE A 436 5.11 5.61 18.12
N ALA A 437 5.68 4.42 18.37
CA ALA A 437 6.24 3.58 17.31
C ALA A 437 5.18 3.18 16.28
N LEU A 438 3.98 2.81 16.73
CA LEU A 438 2.84 2.47 15.86
C LEU A 438 2.38 3.66 15.02
N ILE A 439 2.21 4.84 15.63
CA ILE A 439 1.83 6.06 14.89
C ILE A 439 2.90 6.42 13.86
N LEU A 440 4.19 6.35 14.22
CA LEU A 440 5.27 6.62 13.27
C LEU A 440 5.28 5.61 12.12
N ALA A 441 5.09 4.32 12.40
CA ALA A 441 4.99 3.29 11.38
C ALA A 441 3.81 3.56 10.42
N TYR A 442 2.64 3.96 10.93
CA TYR A 442 1.50 4.38 10.11
C TYR A 442 1.81 5.60 9.25
N ILE A 443 2.46 6.62 9.82
CA ILE A 443 2.86 7.82 9.06
C ILE A 443 3.83 7.44 7.94
N VAL A 444 4.90 6.71 8.25
CA VAL A 444 5.93 6.32 7.27
C VAL A 444 5.34 5.51 6.13
N ARG A 445 4.44 4.56 6.42
CA ARG A 445 3.79 3.75 5.37
C ARG A 445 2.80 4.54 4.52
N SER A 446 2.28 5.66 5.02
CA SER A 446 1.21 6.41 4.36
C SER A 446 1.69 7.67 3.62
N VAL A 447 2.81 8.27 4.04
CA VAL A 447 3.42 9.44 3.40
C VAL A 447 3.63 9.27 1.87
N PRO A 448 4.17 8.14 1.35
CA PRO A 448 4.40 7.98 -0.09
C PRO A 448 3.17 8.24 -0.97
N ALA A 449 1.99 7.82 -0.52
CA ALA A 449 0.74 8.02 -1.25
C ALA A 449 0.36 9.51 -1.32
N GLY A 450 0.49 10.23 -0.20
CA GLY A 450 0.32 11.68 -0.16
C GLY A 450 1.32 12.40 -1.08
N VAL A 451 2.59 12.00 -1.05
CA VAL A 451 3.62 12.59 -1.92
C VAL A 451 3.29 12.39 -3.40
N ARG A 452 2.94 11.17 -3.82
CA ARG A 452 2.61 10.87 -5.22
C ARG A 452 1.38 11.64 -5.70
N SER A 453 0.31 11.64 -4.90
CA SER A 453 -0.92 12.38 -5.18
C SER A 453 -0.65 13.89 -5.31
N GLY A 454 0.11 14.44 -4.36
CA GLY A 454 0.51 15.85 -4.36
C GLY A 454 1.37 16.23 -5.56
N ILE A 455 2.39 15.42 -5.91
CA ILE A 455 3.26 15.67 -7.07
C ILE A 455 2.42 15.71 -8.35
N SER A 456 1.55 14.72 -8.55
CA SER A 456 0.69 14.61 -9.74
C SER A 456 -0.22 15.82 -9.89
N SER A 457 -0.79 16.33 -8.79
CA SER A 457 -1.66 17.50 -8.82
C SER A 457 -0.88 18.80 -9.02
N LEU A 458 0.27 18.95 -8.36
CA LEU A 458 1.09 20.17 -8.46
C LEU A 458 1.71 20.36 -9.84
N GLN A 459 2.09 19.26 -10.52
CA GLN A 459 2.63 19.32 -11.88
C GLN A 459 1.64 19.88 -12.90
N GLN A 460 0.33 19.79 -12.62
CA GLN A 460 -0.73 20.31 -13.49
C GLN A 460 -1.05 21.79 -13.23
N ILE A 461 -0.56 22.36 -12.13
CA ILE A 461 -0.84 23.75 -11.73
C ILE A 461 0.35 24.62 -12.11
N ASP A 462 0.11 25.72 -12.82
CA ASP A 462 1.15 26.64 -13.25
C ASP A 462 1.88 27.31 -12.05
N PRO A 463 3.23 27.37 -12.03
CA PRO A 463 3.99 28.02 -10.95
C PRO A 463 3.65 29.51 -10.73
N SER A 464 3.17 30.22 -11.76
CA SER A 464 2.84 31.65 -11.69
C SER A 464 1.81 32.00 -10.62
N ILE A 465 0.93 31.06 -10.25
CA ILE A 465 -0.06 31.26 -9.19
C ILE A 465 0.62 31.43 -7.82
N GLU A 466 1.68 30.64 -7.54
CA GLU A 466 2.47 30.78 -6.32
C GLU A 466 3.37 32.02 -6.36
N GLU A 467 3.93 32.33 -7.53
CA GLU A 467 4.79 33.50 -7.75
C GLU A 467 4.00 34.80 -7.54
N ALA A 468 2.76 34.89 -8.02
CA ALA A 468 1.87 36.03 -7.79
C ALA A 468 1.63 36.28 -6.29
N SER A 469 1.38 35.21 -5.52
CA SER A 469 1.23 35.32 -4.06
C SER A 469 2.50 35.85 -3.39
N ILE A 470 3.68 35.39 -3.83
CA ILE A 470 4.97 35.82 -3.28
C ILE A 470 5.27 37.27 -3.67
N SER A 471 4.96 37.68 -4.90
CA SER A 471 5.11 39.06 -5.39
C SER A 471 4.24 40.05 -4.62
N LEU A 472 3.07 39.62 -4.12
CA LEU A 472 2.21 40.41 -3.23
C LEU A 472 2.68 40.45 -1.77
N GLY A 473 3.86 39.88 -1.46
CA GLY A 473 4.48 39.93 -0.13
C GLY A 473 4.18 38.73 0.78
N ALA A 474 3.47 37.70 0.28
CA ALA A 474 3.28 36.48 1.07
C ALA A 474 4.58 35.66 1.17
N ASN A 475 4.84 35.08 2.35
CA ASN A 475 5.93 34.13 2.51
C ASN A 475 5.53 32.72 2.02
N ASN A 476 6.52 31.83 1.85
CA ASN A 476 6.26 30.48 1.32
C ASN A 476 5.28 29.64 2.15
N ALA A 477 5.27 29.79 3.48
CA ALA A 477 4.32 29.06 4.34
C ALA A 477 2.88 29.53 4.10
N THR A 478 2.68 30.85 3.96
CA THR A 478 1.40 31.46 3.64
C THR A 478 0.93 31.03 2.25
N THR A 479 1.82 31.08 1.26
CA THR A 479 1.52 30.62 -0.11
C THR A 479 1.16 29.15 -0.15
N PHE A 480 1.87 28.29 0.60
CA PHE A 480 1.54 26.87 0.67
C PHE A 480 0.15 26.65 1.31
N LEU A 481 -0.11 27.23 2.48
CA LEU A 481 -1.34 26.98 3.24
C LEU A 481 -2.59 27.63 2.61
N LYS A 482 -2.47 28.84 2.07
CA LYS A 482 -3.63 29.61 1.59
C LYS A 482 -3.87 29.52 0.08
N VAL A 483 -2.86 29.15 -0.71
CA VAL A 483 -2.97 29.09 -2.18
C VAL A 483 -2.78 27.65 -2.66
N THR A 484 -1.64 27.04 -2.33
CA THR A 484 -1.26 25.74 -2.90
C THR A 484 -2.12 24.61 -2.37
N LEU A 485 -2.24 24.47 -1.04
CA LEU A 485 -2.95 23.38 -0.39
C LEU A 485 -4.46 23.36 -0.75
N PRO A 486 -5.17 24.51 -0.82
CA PRO A 486 -6.53 24.55 -1.33
C PRO A 486 -6.66 24.09 -2.78
N LEU A 487 -5.72 24.47 -3.66
CA LEU A 487 -5.74 24.04 -5.07
C LEU A 487 -5.52 22.53 -5.22
N ILE A 488 -4.69 21.91 -4.38
CA ILE A 488 -4.44 20.45 -4.40
C ILE A 488 -5.31 19.68 -3.40
N ARG A 489 -6.37 20.29 -2.87
CA ARG A 489 -7.26 19.68 -1.89
C ARG A 489 -7.85 18.32 -2.32
N PRO A 490 -8.25 18.09 -3.60
CA PRO A 490 -8.72 16.77 -4.03
C PRO A 490 -7.63 15.69 -3.91
N ALA A 491 -6.39 16.04 -4.24
CA ALA A 491 -5.23 15.17 -4.09
C ALA A 491 -4.93 14.89 -2.61
N PHE A 492 -5.08 15.91 -1.75
CA PHE A 492 -4.98 15.77 -0.30
C PHE A 492 -6.03 14.81 0.26
N LEU A 493 -7.30 14.96 -0.13
CA LEU A 493 -8.38 14.06 0.29
C LEU A 493 -8.10 12.61 -0.11
N THR A 494 -7.68 12.37 -1.35
CA THR A 494 -7.32 11.05 -1.84
C THR A 494 -6.17 10.45 -1.00
N GLY A 495 -5.17 11.27 -0.67
CA GLY A 495 -4.06 10.88 0.21
C GLY A 495 -4.51 10.53 1.62
N LEU A 496 -5.44 11.28 2.21
CA LEU A 496 -6.00 11.00 3.54
C LEU A 496 -6.80 9.69 3.54
N VAL A 497 -7.67 9.48 2.54
CA VAL A 497 -8.47 8.26 2.40
C VAL A 497 -7.57 7.03 2.32
N TYR A 498 -6.55 7.07 1.47
CA TYR A 498 -5.58 5.98 1.34
C TYR A 498 -4.79 5.76 2.64
N SER A 499 -4.30 6.83 3.26
CA SER A 499 -3.54 6.80 4.51
C SER A 499 -4.34 6.17 5.65
N PHE A 500 -5.61 6.53 5.78
CA PHE A 500 -6.50 5.96 6.79
C PHE A 500 -6.76 4.47 6.56
N ALA A 501 -7.17 4.11 5.33
CA ALA A 501 -7.42 2.72 4.97
C ALA A 501 -6.16 1.86 5.19
N ARG A 502 -4.99 2.35 4.76
CA ARG A 502 -3.72 1.63 4.91
C ARG A 502 -3.29 1.49 6.37
N SER A 503 -3.53 2.49 7.21
CA SER A 503 -3.20 2.43 8.64
C SER A 503 -4.08 1.39 9.34
N MET A 504 -5.39 1.37 9.04
CA MET A 504 -6.33 0.40 9.62
C MET A 504 -6.02 -1.05 9.19
N THR A 505 -5.57 -1.28 7.96
CA THR A 505 -5.31 -2.62 7.41
C THR A 505 -3.85 -3.07 7.53
N SER A 506 -2.97 -2.28 8.14
CA SER A 506 -1.55 -2.62 8.25
C SER A 506 -1.30 -3.68 9.32
N LEU A 507 -0.50 -4.70 8.98
CA LEU A 507 -0.02 -5.71 9.94
C LEU A 507 1.51 -5.78 9.98
N SER A 508 2.17 -5.92 8.82
CA SER A 508 3.57 -6.38 8.74
C SER A 508 4.57 -5.58 9.57
N ALA A 509 4.39 -4.26 9.70
CA ALA A 509 5.26 -3.42 10.53
C ALA A 509 4.79 -3.34 11.99
N VAL A 510 3.49 -3.39 12.24
CA VAL A 510 2.89 -3.09 13.54
C VAL A 510 2.83 -4.28 14.48
N ILE A 511 2.86 -5.51 13.94
CA ILE A 511 2.85 -6.73 14.75
C ILE A 511 4.06 -6.83 15.68
N PHE A 512 5.21 -6.27 15.29
CA PHE A 512 6.43 -6.23 16.12
C PHE A 512 6.39 -5.12 17.18
N LEU A 513 5.41 -4.21 17.12
CA LEU A 513 5.34 -3.00 17.96
C LEU A 513 4.16 -3.02 18.92
N THR A 514 3.30 -4.03 18.82
CA THR A 514 2.15 -4.18 19.71
C THR A 514 2.64 -4.53 21.12
N THR A 515 2.05 -3.90 22.13
CA THR A 515 2.29 -4.21 23.55
C THR A 515 0.96 -4.59 24.22
N PRO A 516 0.95 -5.14 25.45
CA PRO A 516 -0.29 -5.47 26.15
C PRO A 516 -1.25 -4.28 26.30
N GLU A 517 -0.73 -3.06 26.37
CA GLU A 517 -1.48 -1.80 26.48
C GLU A 517 -1.69 -1.09 25.14
N ALA A 518 -0.86 -1.36 24.12
CA ALA A 518 -0.98 -0.81 22.77
C ALA A 518 -1.41 -1.92 21.79
N LYS A 519 -2.72 -2.21 21.79
CA LYS A 519 -3.30 -3.31 21.01
C LYS A 519 -3.64 -2.86 19.60
N VAL A 520 -3.32 -3.71 18.61
CA VAL A 520 -3.65 -3.46 17.20
C VAL A 520 -4.68 -4.46 16.71
N MET A 521 -5.71 -3.98 16.02
CA MET A 521 -6.84 -4.76 15.55
C MET A 521 -6.42 -5.86 14.57
N THR A 522 -5.50 -5.58 13.64
CA THR A 522 -4.98 -6.58 12.70
C THR A 522 -4.20 -7.70 13.38
N SER A 523 -3.50 -7.41 14.48
CA SER A 523 -2.86 -8.43 15.32
C SER A 523 -3.89 -9.31 16.04
N GLN A 524 -4.98 -8.72 16.54
CA GLN A 524 -6.07 -9.50 17.15
C GLN A 524 -6.80 -10.39 16.13
N ILE A 525 -6.99 -9.92 14.89
CA ILE A 525 -7.53 -10.76 13.81
C ILE A 525 -6.64 -11.99 13.62
N LEU A 526 -5.31 -11.81 13.54
CA LEU A 526 -4.37 -12.92 13.42
C LEU A 526 -4.49 -13.89 14.60
N ASN A 527 -4.52 -13.40 15.84
CA ASN A 527 -4.63 -14.25 17.03
C ASN A 527 -5.92 -15.10 17.03
N GLU A 528 -7.04 -14.54 16.57
CA GLU A 528 -8.30 -15.28 16.45
C GLU A 528 -8.24 -16.33 15.33
N VAL A 529 -7.57 -16.02 14.22
CA VAL A 529 -7.31 -16.97 13.11
C VAL A 529 -6.42 -18.12 13.57
N ASP A 530 -5.31 -17.82 14.24
CA ASP A 530 -4.37 -18.81 14.75
C ASP A 530 -5.03 -19.72 15.80
N ALA A 531 -5.99 -19.18 16.56
CA ALA A 531 -6.79 -19.94 17.50
C ALA A 531 -7.97 -20.71 16.85
N GLY A 532 -8.13 -20.65 15.52
CA GLY A 532 -9.21 -21.30 14.78
C GLY A 532 -10.60 -20.70 15.00
N ARG A 533 -10.69 -19.51 15.60
CA ARG A 533 -11.95 -18.81 15.91
C ARG A 533 -12.35 -17.88 14.75
N PHE A 534 -12.56 -18.46 13.57
CA PHE A 534 -12.84 -17.70 12.34
C PHE A 534 -14.07 -16.78 12.44
N GLY A 535 -15.13 -17.17 13.17
CA GLY A 535 -16.29 -16.31 13.38
C GLY A 535 -15.95 -14.98 14.08
N ASN A 536 -15.04 -15.01 15.07
CA ASN A 536 -14.54 -13.79 15.71
C ASN A 536 -13.68 -12.97 14.75
N ALA A 537 -12.80 -13.62 13.99
CA ALA A 537 -11.96 -12.97 13.00
C ALA A 537 -12.80 -12.25 11.92
N PHE A 538 -13.88 -12.89 11.45
CA PHE A 538 -14.83 -12.29 10.50
C PHE A 538 -15.56 -11.08 11.09
N ALA A 539 -16.03 -11.15 12.34
CA ALA A 539 -16.64 -10.01 13.01
C ALA A 539 -15.67 -8.81 13.14
N TYR A 540 -14.40 -9.05 13.46
CA TYR A 540 -13.38 -7.99 13.41
C TYR A 540 -13.20 -7.44 11.99
N CYS A 541 -13.15 -8.29 10.96
CA CYS A 541 -13.00 -7.83 9.57
C CYS A 541 -14.16 -6.92 9.15
N ASP A 542 -15.40 -7.30 9.47
CA ASP A 542 -16.59 -6.50 9.16
C ASP A 542 -16.58 -5.16 9.89
N ILE A 543 -16.25 -5.15 11.18
CA ILE A 543 -16.14 -3.90 11.96
C ILE A 543 -15.05 -3.00 11.38
N LEU A 544 -13.89 -3.56 10.99
CA LEU A 544 -12.80 -2.79 10.40
C LEU A 544 -13.24 -2.16 9.08
N ILE A 545 -13.84 -2.94 8.19
CA ILE A 545 -14.36 -2.48 6.90
C ILE A 545 -15.41 -1.38 7.12
N LEU A 546 -16.32 -1.56 8.08
CA LEU A 546 -17.34 -0.57 8.42
C LEU A 546 -16.72 0.74 8.92
N ILE A 547 -15.72 0.68 9.80
CA ILE A 547 -15.01 1.87 10.30
C ILE A 547 -14.30 2.60 9.15
N VAL A 548 -13.59 1.85 8.29
CA VAL A 548 -12.91 2.40 7.11
C VAL A 548 -13.90 3.10 6.19
N LEU A 549 -15.00 2.45 5.81
CA LEU A 549 -16.02 3.03 4.95
C LEU A 549 -16.68 4.26 5.58
N THR A 550 -16.95 4.22 6.88
CA THR A 550 -17.55 5.35 7.61
C THR A 550 -16.64 6.57 7.61
N VAL A 551 -15.37 6.39 7.96
CA VAL A 551 -14.40 7.50 8.00
C VAL A 551 -14.13 8.04 6.59
N ILE A 552 -14.01 7.17 5.59
CA ILE A 552 -13.91 7.60 4.18
C ILE A 552 -15.12 8.43 3.78
N GLY A 553 -16.34 7.98 4.12
CA GLY A 553 -17.57 8.73 3.89
C GLY A 553 -17.56 10.10 4.56
N ILE A 554 -17.14 10.18 5.83
CA ILE A 554 -17.00 11.44 6.55
C ILE A 554 -15.96 12.36 5.88
N LEU A 555 -14.79 11.84 5.51
CA LEU A 555 -13.75 12.61 4.81
C LEU A 555 -14.29 13.18 3.49
N TYR A 556 -15.04 12.41 2.71
CA TYR A 556 -15.69 12.90 1.49
C TYR A 556 -16.76 13.96 1.78
N LEU A 557 -17.54 13.83 2.84
CA LEU A 557 -18.55 14.83 3.21
C LEU A 557 -17.93 16.13 3.70
N VAL A 558 -16.90 16.06 4.54
CA VAL A 558 -16.23 17.24 5.14
C VAL A 558 -15.35 17.94 4.12
N VAL A 559 -14.58 17.18 3.34
CA VAL A 559 -13.59 17.74 2.42
C VAL A 559 -14.17 17.96 1.02
N GLY A 560 -15.09 17.11 0.57
CA GLY A 560 -15.72 17.18 -0.75
C GLY A 560 -16.81 18.25 -0.89
N LYS A 561 -17.58 18.56 0.18
CA LYS A 561 -18.58 19.65 0.16
C LYS A 561 -17.97 21.03 -0.06
N ALA A 562 -16.71 21.22 0.31
CA ALA A 562 -16.03 22.51 0.22
C ALA A 562 -15.12 22.65 -1.02
N GLY A 563 -15.27 21.78 -2.03
CA GLY A 563 -14.47 21.82 -3.26
C GLY A 563 -15.17 21.42 -4.55
N GLY A 564 -16.51 21.32 -4.59
CA GLY A 564 -17.24 20.96 -5.82
C GLY A 564 -17.03 19.51 -6.30
N VAL A 565 -16.30 18.68 -5.54
CA VAL A 565 -15.93 17.28 -5.85
C VAL A 565 -17.16 16.36 -5.99
N GLY A 566 -18.35 16.82 -5.58
CA GLY A 566 -19.61 16.12 -5.80
C GLY A 566 -20.04 15.98 -7.28
N GLN A 567 -19.35 16.63 -8.23
CA GLN A 567 -19.65 16.48 -9.66
C GLN A 567 -19.11 15.17 -10.26
N ASP A 568 -17.95 14.65 -9.84
CA ASP A 568 -17.36 13.45 -10.48
C ASP A 568 -18.11 12.16 -10.15
N LEU A 569 -18.85 12.10 -9.03
CA LEU A 569 -19.76 11.01 -8.74
C LEU A 569 -21.10 11.13 -9.48
N ARG A 570 -21.44 12.30 -10.02
CA ARG A 570 -22.62 12.55 -10.85
C ARG A 570 -22.40 12.32 -12.35
N VAL A 571 -21.16 12.20 -12.82
CA VAL A 571 -20.85 11.88 -14.24
C VAL A 571 -20.90 10.36 -14.52
N SER A 572 -21.46 9.57 -13.60
CA SER A 572 -21.69 8.12 -13.79
C SER A 572 -23.16 7.71 -13.75
N SER A 573 -24.08 8.65 -13.97
CA SER A 573 -25.46 8.34 -14.37
C SER A 573 -25.54 8.09 -15.87
#